data_AF-A0AAV7WR97-F1
#
_entry.id   AF-A0AAV7WR97-F1
#
_cell.length_a   1.000
_cell.length_b   1.000
_cell.length_c   1.000
_cell.angle_alpha   90.00
_cell.angle_beta   90.00
_cell.angle_gamma   90.00
#
_symmetry.space_group_name_H-M   'P 1'
#
loop_
_entity.id
_entity.type
_entity.pdbx_description
1 polymer ?
#
loop_
_entity_poly.entity_id
_entity_poly.type
_entity_poly.pdbx_seq_one_letter_code
_entity_poly.pdbx_strand_id
1 'polypeptide(L)'
;MPGNKPNHKPASKPARQLLFSEALHHKRLTPTTTSPHTSPPPTEPTTMSDKDHSTTMDRILQEITTVSRRIEGMDASITSLTLETKSMRSDIAGIQSKVTGLEQHMGSLEAQANVSQDRDQDLLYLRSKLTDMEDRSWRDNICLLGIPENEEGTDTQAFLSSTLPKLTSLDFDPPLEFQRAHRIGPKRSDNSSRP
;
A
#
# COMPACT_ATOMS: atom_id res chain seq x y z
N MET A 1 9.97 -10.78 38.13
CA MET A 1 10.23 -9.33 38.00
C MET A 1 10.31 -8.99 36.52
N PRO A 2 9.21 -8.57 35.87
CA PRO A 2 9.29 -8.17 34.46
C PRO A 2 9.68 -6.69 34.38
N GLY A 3 10.77 -6.42 33.65
CA GLY A 3 11.28 -5.10 33.37
C GLY A 3 10.32 -4.29 32.50
N ASN A 4 9.95 -3.12 33.00
CA ASN A 4 9.09 -2.14 32.38
C ASN A 4 9.80 -1.51 31.17
N LYS A 5 9.29 -1.69 29.95
CA LYS A 5 9.77 -0.95 28.76
C LYS A 5 8.93 0.32 28.59
N PRO A 6 9.54 1.51 28.40
CA PRO A 6 8.79 2.74 28.22
C PRO A 6 8.18 2.83 26.82
N ASN A 7 6.91 3.22 26.81
CA ASN A 7 6.05 3.39 25.64
C ASN A 7 6.40 4.72 24.95
N HIS A 8 7.13 4.69 23.84
CA HIS A 8 7.42 5.90 23.05
C HIS A 8 6.29 6.15 22.04
N LYS A 9 5.40 7.09 22.37
CA LYS A 9 4.50 7.73 21.40
C LYS A 9 5.33 8.50 20.36
N PRO A 10 5.08 8.37 19.05
CA PRO A 10 5.66 9.28 18.07
C PRO A 10 4.94 10.64 18.14
N ALA A 11 5.72 11.69 18.36
CA ALA A 11 5.25 13.08 18.35
C ALA A 11 4.82 13.49 16.93
N SER A 12 3.57 13.93 16.80
CA SER A 12 3.03 14.60 15.61
C SER A 12 3.81 15.89 15.35
N LYS A 13 4.52 15.96 14.22
CA LYS A 13 5.21 17.17 13.76
C LYS A 13 4.21 18.06 13.00
N PRO A 14 4.17 19.38 13.23
CA PRO A 14 3.30 20.27 12.49
C PRO A 14 3.78 20.45 11.05
N ALA A 15 2.80 20.63 10.14
CA ALA A 15 2.99 20.84 8.71
C ALA A 15 3.87 22.07 8.44
N ARG A 16 4.92 21.87 7.62
CA ARG A 16 5.76 22.94 7.07
C ARG A 16 4.92 23.81 6.14
N GLN A 17 4.69 25.06 6.52
CA GLN A 17 4.25 26.12 5.62
C GLN A 17 5.30 26.30 4.52
N LEU A 18 4.91 26.11 3.27
CA LEU A 18 5.70 26.47 2.10
C LEU A 18 5.57 27.99 1.90
N LEU A 19 6.62 28.72 2.25
CA LEU A 19 6.77 30.13 1.92
C LEU A 19 7.18 30.24 0.44
N PHE A 20 6.28 30.75 -0.39
CA PHE A 20 6.62 31.25 -1.73
C PHE A 20 7.15 32.67 -1.59
N SER A 21 8.44 32.85 -1.86
CA SER A 21 9.09 34.15 -2.03
C SER A 21 9.25 34.44 -3.51
N GLU A 22 8.56 35.45 -4.05
CA GLU A 22 8.89 36.04 -5.34
C GLU A 22 9.22 37.52 -5.18
N ALA A 23 10.43 37.88 -5.60
CA ALA A 23 11.02 39.20 -5.54
C ALA A 23 10.67 39.97 -6.81
N LEU A 24 9.95 41.09 -6.69
CA LEU A 24 9.80 42.08 -7.76
C LEU A 24 10.84 43.19 -7.59
N HIS A 25 11.84 43.22 -8.47
CA HIS A 25 12.75 44.36 -8.65
C HIS A 25 12.27 45.21 -9.82
N HIS A 26 11.74 46.41 -9.54
CA HIS A 26 11.65 47.47 -10.54
C HIS A 26 12.50 48.68 -10.14
N LYS A 27 13.34 49.07 -11.09
CA LYS A 27 14.40 50.07 -11.02
C LYS A 27 13.85 51.47 -10.69
N ARG A 28 14.43 52.12 -9.68
CA ARG A 28 14.28 53.55 -9.39
C ARG A 28 15.29 54.33 -10.23
N LEU A 29 14.83 55.21 -11.11
CA LEU A 29 15.70 56.18 -11.79
C LEU A 29 15.86 57.42 -10.90
N THR A 30 17.10 57.84 -10.68
CA THR A 30 17.49 59.09 -10.00
C THR A 30 17.69 60.22 -11.03
N PRO A 31 17.36 61.48 -10.73
CA PRO A 31 17.83 62.60 -11.54
C PRO A 31 19.15 63.17 -10.96
N THR A 32 20.14 63.31 -11.83
CA THR A 32 21.45 63.95 -11.56
C THR A 32 21.40 65.43 -11.96
N THR A 33 22.16 66.23 -11.23
CA THR A 33 22.23 67.69 -11.21
C THR A 33 23.24 68.30 -12.20
N THR A 34 23.03 69.59 -12.52
CA THR A 34 24.03 70.68 -12.78
C THR A 34 24.46 71.08 -14.22
N SER A 35 23.85 72.19 -14.71
CA SER A 35 24.37 73.49 -15.25
C SER A 35 25.37 73.57 -16.44
N PRO A 36 25.62 74.75 -17.11
CA PRO A 36 25.16 76.15 -16.89
C PRO A 36 24.75 76.99 -18.16
N HIS A 37 24.28 78.23 -17.89
CA HIS A 37 24.60 79.52 -18.57
C HIS A 37 23.66 80.17 -19.64
N THR A 38 23.37 81.46 -19.36
CA THR A 38 23.07 82.65 -20.22
C THR A 38 21.70 82.88 -20.90
N SER A 39 21.06 84.00 -20.49
CA SER A 39 20.04 84.79 -21.24
C SER A 39 20.72 85.77 -22.22
N PRO A 40 20.07 86.24 -23.33
CA PRO A 40 19.05 87.34 -23.32
C PRO A 40 18.00 87.20 -24.48
N PRO A 41 17.24 88.22 -24.94
CA PRO A 41 16.39 89.28 -24.34
C PRO A 41 14.86 89.05 -24.64
N PRO A 42 13.90 89.92 -24.24
CA PRO A 42 12.46 89.65 -24.38
C PRO A 42 11.91 90.13 -25.75
N THR A 43 11.22 89.24 -26.48
CA THR A 43 10.48 89.62 -27.69
C THR A 43 9.21 88.77 -27.85
N GLU A 44 8.08 89.47 -27.74
CA GLU A 44 6.75 89.25 -28.33
C GLU A 44 6.00 87.91 -28.21
N PRO A 45 4.66 87.95 -28.06
CA PRO A 45 3.83 86.75 -27.93
C PRO A 45 3.76 86.03 -29.28
N THR A 46 4.59 84.99 -29.43
CA THR A 46 4.50 84.03 -30.53
C THR A 46 3.20 83.25 -30.36
N THR A 47 2.30 83.42 -31.32
CA THR A 47 1.11 82.60 -31.52
C THR A 47 1.49 81.12 -31.54
N MET A 48 1.00 80.38 -30.56
CA MET A 48 1.17 78.93 -30.46
C MET A 48 0.58 78.27 -31.71
N SER A 49 1.44 77.50 -32.39
CA SER A 49 1.18 76.74 -33.60
C SER A 49 0.14 75.64 -33.36
N ASP A 50 -1.03 75.75 -33.98
CA ASP A 50 -2.09 74.72 -34.03
C ASP A 50 -1.58 73.34 -34.51
N LYS A 51 -0.43 73.33 -35.21
CA LYS A 51 0.16 72.13 -35.83
C LYS A 51 0.82 71.18 -34.83
N ASP A 52 1.35 71.69 -33.71
CA ASP A 52 2.03 70.87 -32.68
C ASP A 52 1.03 70.20 -31.72
N HIS A 53 -0.15 70.80 -31.56
CA HIS A 53 -1.24 70.22 -30.79
C HIS A 53 -1.89 69.05 -31.55
N SER A 54 -2.03 69.17 -32.87
CA SER A 54 -2.53 68.10 -33.75
C SER A 54 -1.64 66.85 -33.71
N THR A 55 -0.33 67.00 -33.81
CA THR A 55 0.63 65.87 -33.75
C THR A 55 0.67 65.21 -32.37
N THR A 56 0.48 65.98 -31.30
CA THR A 56 0.39 65.44 -29.94
C THR A 56 -0.87 64.60 -29.76
N MET A 57 -2.01 65.05 -30.29
CA MET A 57 -3.25 64.28 -30.25
C MET A 57 -3.17 62.98 -31.07
N ASP A 58 -2.55 63.01 -32.26
CA ASP A 58 -2.35 61.81 -33.07
C ASP A 58 -1.52 60.75 -32.33
N ARG A 59 -0.48 61.19 -31.59
CA ARG A 59 0.34 60.30 -30.77
C ARG A 59 -0.46 59.69 -29.61
N ILE A 60 -1.28 60.47 -28.93
CA ILE A 60 -2.15 59.98 -27.84
C ILE A 60 -3.14 58.95 -28.39
N LEU A 61 -3.78 59.21 -29.54
CA LEU A 61 -4.68 58.26 -30.18
C LEU A 61 -3.96 56.95 -30.53
N GLN A 62 -2.73 57.03 -31.03
CA GLN A 62 -1.93 55.84 -31.33
C GLN A 62 -1.58 55.03 -30.07
N GLU A 63 -1.23 55.68 -28.97
CA GLU A 63 -0.99 55.02 -27.69
C GLU A 63 -2.26 54.38 -27.11
N ILE A 64 -3.41 55.07 -27.18
CA ILE A 64 -4.72 54.51 -26.78
C ILE A 64 -5.01 53.25 -27.60
N THR A 65 -4.82 53.31 -28.93
CA THR A 65 -5.03 52.16 -29.82
C THR A 65 -4.12 50.99 -29.43
N THR A 66 -2.88 51.29 -29.05
CA THR A 66 -1.92 50.28 -28.60
C THR A 66 -2.32 49.66 -27.26
N VAL A 67 -2.80 50.46 -26.32
CA VAL A 67 -3.32 50.00 -25.02
C VAL A 67 -4.56 49.13 -25.21
N SER A 68 -5.52 49.54 -26.06
CA SER A 68 -6.71 48.75 -26.38
C SER A 68 -6.35 47.36 -26.90
N ARG A 69 -5.41 47.26 -27.85
CA ARG A 69 -4.94 45.96 -28.37
C ARG A 69 -4.31 45.09 -27.29
N ARG A 70 -3.57 45.68 -26.35
CA ARG A 70 -2.97 44.95 -25.22
C ARG A 70 -4.04 44.43 -24.25
N ILE A 71 -5.09 45.23 -23.99
CA ILE A 71 -6.23 44.82 -23.17
C ILE A 71 -6.95 43.63 -23.81
N GLU A 72 -7.23 43.68 -25.12
CA GLU A 72 -7.83 42.56 -25.86
C GLU A 72 -6.98 41.28 -25.76
N GLY A 73 -5.64 41.41 -25.88
CA GLY A 73 -4.72 40.28 -25.70
C GLY A 73 -4.71 39.73 -24.27
N MET A 74 -4.86 40.60 -23.27
CA MET A 74 -5.00 40.20 -21.87
C MET A 74 -6.33 39.47 -21.62
N ASP A 75 -7.44 39.95 -22.18
CA ASP A 75 -8.75 39.32 -22.07
C ASP A 75 -8.76 37.90 -22.68
N ALA A 76 -8.12 37.74 -23.84
CA ALA A 76 -7.91 36.42 -24.45
C ALA A 76 -7.09 35.49 -23.55
N SER A 77 -6.00 35.99 -22.97
CA SER A 77 -5.15 35.22 -22.06
C SER A 77 -5.89 34.81 -20.77
N ILE A 78 -6.65 35.74 -20.18
CA ILE A 78 -7.48 35.49 -18.99
C ILE A 78 -8.54 34.43 -19.30
N THR A 79 -9.17 34.50 -20.47
CA THR A 79 -10.15 33.50 -20.92
C THR A 79 -9.52 32.12 -21.04
N SER A 80 -8.32 32.03 -21.63
CA SER A 80 -7.57 30.78 -21.74
C SER A 80 -7.22 30.19 -20.37
N LEU A 81 -6.65 31.00 -19.46
CA LEU A 81 -6.31 30.57 -18.10
C LEU A 81 -7.55 30.12 -17.31
N THR A 82 -8.68 30.78 -17.53
CA THR A 82 -9.96 30.39 -16.89
C THR A 82 -10.41 29.01 -17.37
N LEU A 83 -10.25 28.69 -18.65
CA LEU A 83 -10.58 27.37 -19.21
C LEU A 83 -9.64 26.29 -18.66
N GLU A 84 -8.34 26.55 -18.63
CA GLU A 84 -7.35 25.61 -18.09
C GLU A 84 -7.59 25.35 -16.60
N THR A 85 -7.92 26.39 -15.82
CA THR A 85 -8.27 26.26 -14.39
C THR A 85 -9.53 25.41 -14.18
N LYS A 86 -10.52 25.52 -15.07
CA LYS A 86 -11.72 24.65 -15.03
C LYS A 86 -11.35 23.20 -15.36
N SER A 87 -10.49 22.97 -16.34
CA SER A 87 -10.00 21.62 -16.68
C SER A 87 -9.27 21.00 -15.51
N MET A 88 -8.29 21.70 -14.93
CA MET A 88 -7.54 21.22 -13.76
C MET A 88 -8.46 20.90 -12.59
N ARG A 89 -9.50 21.70 -12.34
CA ARG A 89 -10.48 21.42 -11.28
C ARG A 89 -11.25 20.12 -11.55
N SER A 90 -11.61 19.86 -12.80
CA SER A 90 -12.24 18.60 -13.21
C SER A 90 -11.29 17.41 -12.99
N ASP A 91 -10.03 17.55 -13.40
CA ASP A 91 -9.03 16.49 -13.22
C ASP A 91 -8.78 16.19 -11.75
N ILE A 92 -8.68 17.23 -10.91
CA ILE A 92 -8.53 17.08 -9.45
C ILE A 92 -9.73 16.35 -8.86
N ALA A 93 -10.97 16.70 -9.25
CA ALA A 93 -12.16 16.00 -8.79
C ALA A 93 -12.15 14.51 -9.21
N GLY A 94 -11.70 14.22 -10.44
CA GLY A 94 -11.52 12.85 -10.92
C GLY A 94 -10.47 12.07 -10.12
N ILE A 95 -9.34 12.69 -9.80
CA ILE A 95 -8.29 12.10 -8.97
C ILE A 95 -8.82 11.83 -7.55
N GLN A 96 -9.51 12.79 -6.94
CA GLN A 96 -10.10 12.62 -5.62
C GLN A 96 -11.05 11.41 -5.57
N SER A 97 -11.92 11.27 -6.57
CA SER A 97 -12.81 10.11 -6.67
C SER A 97 -12.04 8.79 -6.76
N LYS A 98 -10.98 8.73 -7.58
CA LYS A 98 -10.13 7.54 -7.69
C LYS A 98 -9.42 7.21 -6.37
N VAL A 99 -8.90 8.22 -5.68
CA VAL A 99 -8.24 8.04 -4.37
C VAL A 99 -9.21 7.45 -3.35
N THR A 100 -10.43 8.01 -3.23
CA THR A 100 -11.45 7.44 -2.34
C THR A 100 -11.80 6.00 -2.70
N GLY A 101 -11.91 5.68 -4.00
CA GLY A 101 -12.16 4.31 -4.44
C GLY A 101 -11.02 3.34 -4.08
N LEU A 102 -9.76 3.79 -4.21
CA LEU A 102 -8.59 3.00 -3.81
C LEU A 102 -8.51 2.80 -2.30
N GLU A 103 -8.84 3.81 -1.50
CA GLU A 103 -8.89 3.71 -0.04
C GLU A 103 -9.94 2.68 0.42
N GLN A 104 -11.12 2.70 -0.20
CA GLN A 104 -12.16 1.69 0.07
C GLN A 104 -11.72 0.27 -0.32
N HIS A 105 -11.09 0.12 -1.48
CA HIS A 105 -10.58 -1.17 -1.93
C HIS A 105 -9.46 -1.69 -1.00
N MET A 106 -8.55 -0.82 -0.56
CA MET A 106 -7.51 -1.17 0.40
C MET A 106 -8.12 -1.64 1.72
N GLY A 107 -9.09 -0.90 2.26
CA GLY A 107 -9.79 -1.31 3.50
C GLY A 107 -10.49 -2.67 3.37
N SER A 108 -11.06 -2.97 2.19
CA SER A 108 -11.66 -4.29 1.92
C SER A 108 -10.61 -5.41 1.87
N LEU A 109 -9.45 -5.15 1.24
CA LEU A 109 -8.36 -6.13 1.18
C LEU A 109 -7.76 -6.39 2.56
N GLU A 110 -7.57 -5.36 3.38
CA GLU A 110 -7.09 -5.50 4.76
C GLU A 110 -8.06 -6.34 5.59
N ALA A 111 -9.37 -6.09 5.48
CA ALA A 111 -10.39 -6.89 6.15
C ALA A 111 -10.33 -8.37 5.71
N GLN A 112 -10.18 -8.63 4.41
CA GLN A 112 -10.08 -9.99 3.88
C GLN A 112 -8.80 -10.70 4.35
N ALA A 113 -7.67 -9.99 4.40
CA ALA A 113 -6.41 -10.53 4.89
C ALA A 113 -6.50 -10.95 6.36
N ASN A 114 -7.12 -10.12 7.20
CA ASN A 114 -7.35 -10.44 8.62
C ASN A 114 -8.21 -11.70 8.79
N VAL A 115 -9.31 -11.82 8.03
CA VAL A 115 -10.15 -13.02 8.04
C VAL A 115 -9.38 -14.26 7.59
N SER A 116 -8.51 -14.13 6.58
CA SER A 116 -7.67 -15.25 6.13
C SER A 116 -6.71 -15.70 7.22
N GLN A 117 -6.08 -14.75 7.93
CA GLN A 117 -5.16 -15.04 9.01
C GLN A 117 -5.85 -15.76 10.18
N ASP A 118 -7.04 -15.33 10.56
CA ASP A 118 -7.84 -16.00 11.60
C ASP A 118 -8.18 -17.44 11.20
N ARG A 119 -8.55 -17.65 9.93
CA ARG A 119 -8.82 -18.99 9.39
C ARG A 119 -7.59 -19.90 9.42
N ASP A 120 -6.41 -19.37 9.08
CA ASP A 120 -5.17 -20.14 9.13
C ASP A 120 -4.83 -20.56 10.56
N GLN A 121 -5.08 -19.67 11.54
CA GLN A 121 -4.91 -19.98 12.96
C GLN A 121 -5.87 -21.07 13.43
N ASP A 122 -7.14 -21.01 13.01
CA ASP A 122 -8.14 -22.05 13.28
C ASP A 122 -7.75 -23.39 12.67
N LEU A 123 -7.24 -23.40 11.44
CA LEU A 123 -6.77 -24.63 10.78
C LEU A 123 -5.59 -25.26 11.53
N LEU A 124 -4.63 -24.45 11.99
CA LEU A 124 -3.52 -24.95 12.81
C LEU A 124 -4.02 -25.55 14.13
N TYR A 125 -4.98 -24.89 14.78
CA TYR A 125 -5.58 -25.39 16.01
C TYR A 125 -6.32 -26.72 15.78
N LEU A 126 -7.16 -26.80 14.74
CA LEU A 126 -7.88 -28.03 14.37
C LEU A 126 -6.92 -29.16 14.03
N ARG A 127 -5.86 -28.89 13.28
CA ARG A 127 -4.86 -29.89 12.93
C ARG A 127 -4.15 -30.42 14.17
N SER A 128 -3.73 -29.55 15.08
CA SER A 128 -3.12 -29.95 16.35
C SER A 128 -4.06 -30.83 17.17
N LYS A 129 -5.33 -30.45 17.25
CA LYS A 129 -6.36 -31.23 17.95
C LYS A 129 -6.59 -32.59 17.31
N LEU A 130 -6.63 -32.66 15.99
CA LEU A 130 -6.80 -33.90 15.25
C LEU A 130 -5.61 -34.84 15.47
N THR A 131 -4.38 -34.32 15.39
CA THR A 131 -3.17 -35.09 15.71
C THR A 131 -3.18 -35.61 17.14
N ASP A 132 -3.51 -34.77 18.14
CA ASP A 132 -3.61 -35.25 19.53
C ASP A 132 -4.66 -36.36 19.65
N MET A 133 -5.82 -36.23 19.01
CA MET A 133 -6.86 -37.27 19.01
C MET A 133 -6.41 -38.57 18.35
N GLU A 134 -5.74 -38.50 17.20
CA GLU A 134 -5.17 -39.66 16.51
C GLU A 134 -4.11 -40.34 17.38
N ASP A 135 -3.20 -39.56 17.96
CA ASP A 135 -2.18 -40.06 18.87
C ASP A 135 -2.84 -40.78 20.05
N ARG A 136 -3.85 -40.19 20.71
CA ARG A 136 -4.56 -40.86 21.82
C ARG A 136 -5.21 -42.16 21.40
N SER A 137 -5.77 -42.19 20.19
CA SER A 137 -6.43 -43.38 19.65
C SER A 137 -5.45 -44.50 19.30
N TRP A 138 -4.19 -44.16 19.03
CA TRP A 138 -3.16 -45.13 18.64
C TRP A 138 -2.13 -45.42 19.73
N ARG A 139 -2.13 -44.69 20.85
CA ARG A 139 -1.19 -44.86 21.98
C ARG A 139 -1.02 -46.30 22.44
N ASP A 140 -2.13 -47.03 22.54
CA ASP A 140 -2.13 -48.40 23.06
C ASP A 140 -2.03 -49.45 21.95
N ASN A 141 -1.89 -49.01 20.69
CA ASN A 141 -1.81 -49.88 19.53
C ASN A 141 -0.35 -49.98 19.04
N ILE A 142 0.15 -51.20 18.88
CA ILE A 142 1.44 -51.48 18.26
C ILE A 142 1.26 -52.17 16.91
N CYS A 143 2.09 -51.83 15.93
CA CYS A 143 2.10 -52.46 14.62
C CYS A 143 3.41 -53.26 14.43
N LEU A 144 3.29 -54.58 14.29
CA LEU A 144 4.41 -55.47 14.03
C LEU A 144 4.53 -55.70 12.53
N LEU A 145 5.69 -55.36 11.96
CA LEU A 145 5.98 -55.52 10.54
C LEU A 145 6.92 -56.70 10.31
N GLY A 146 6.79 -57.35 9.16
CA GLY A 146 7.70 -58.43 8.75
C GLY A 146 7.31 -59.84 9.19
N ILE A 147 6.11 -60.05 9.74
CA ILE A 147 5.56 -61.38 10.05
C ILE A 147 5.01 -62.02 8.75
N PRO A 148 5.55 -63.16 8.29
CA PRO A 148 5.04 -63.88 7.13
C PRO A 148 3.58 -64.30 7.26
N GLU A 149 2.88 -64.38 6.13
CA GLU A 149 1.47 -64.77 6.12
C GLU A 149 1.28 -66.23 6.54
N ASN A 150 0.27 -66.47 7.36
CA ASN A 150 -0.12 -67.78 7.93
C ASN A 150 0.78 -68.33 9.05
N GLU A 151 1.85 -67.65 9.46
CA GLU A 151 2.64 -68.07 10.64
C GLU A 151 1.86 -67.90 11.95
N GLU A 152 0.97 -66.91 12.00
CA GLU A 152 0.14 -66.58 13.16
C GLU A 152 -0.95 -67.66 13.44
N GLY A 153 -1.27 -68.49 12.44
CA GLY A 153 -2.35 -69.47 12.53
C GLY A 153 -3.75 -68.85 12.59
N THR A 154 -4.67 -69.50 13.30
CA THR A 154 -6.07 -69.07 13.45
C THR A 154 -6.26 -68.02 14.55
N ASP A 155 -5.41 -68.04 15.58
CA ASP A 155 -5.48 -67.13 16.73
C ASP A 155 -4.21 -66.28 16.85
N THR A 156 -4.33 -65.04 16.39
CA THR A 156 -3.23 -64.06 16.41
C THR A 156 -2.81 -63.68 17.84
N GLN A 157 -3.73 -63.70 18.83
CA GLN A 157 -3.39 -63.32 20.20
C GLN A 157 -2.49 -64.37 20.85
N ALA A 158 -2.87 -65.64 20.75
CA ALA A 158 -2.07 -66.75 21.29
C ALA A 158 -0.65 -66.78 20.68
N PHE A 159 -0.54 -66.55 19.37
CA PHE A 159 0.75 -66.42 18.69
C PHE A 159 1.61 -65.32 19.33
N LEU A 160 1.06 -64.10 19.47
CA LEU A 160 1.79 -62.95 20.03
C LEU A 160 2.18 -63.16 21.50
N SER A 161 1.30 -63.70 22.33
CA SER A 161 1.59 -64.02 23.74
C SER A 161 2.79 -64.96 23.90
N SER A 162 2.98 -65.88 22.95
CA SER A 162 4.09 -66.84 23.00
C SER A 162 5.36 -66.35 22.31
N THR A 163 5.24 -65.46 21.33
CA THR A 163 6.36 -65.03 20.46
C THR A 163 7.01 -63.75 20.97
N LEU A 164 6.24 -62.80 21.49
CA LEU A 164 6.79 -61.52 21.98
C LEU A 164 7.81 -61.70 23.10
N PRO A 165 7.57 -62.48 24.17
CA PRO A 165 8.57 -62.69 25.23
C PRO A 165 9.88 -63.30 24.70
N LYS A 166 9.79 -64.21 23.72
CA LYS A 166 10.96 -64.84 23.09
C LYS A 166 11.75 -63.84 22.25
N LEU A 167 11.08 -62.93 21.56
CA LEU A 167 11.72 -61.96 20.67
C LEU A 167 12.36 -60.81 21.45
N THR A 168 11.69 -60.32 22.50
CA THR A 168 12.17 -59.20 23.31
C THR A 168 13.13 -59.64 24.41
N SER A 169 13.18 -60.93 24.75
CA SER A 169 13.89 -61.44 25.93
C SER A 169 13.46 -60.74 27.23
N LEU A 170 12.20 -60.29 27.28
CA LEU A 170 11.60 -59.67 28.47
C LEU A 170 10.60 -60.63 29.09
N ASP A 171 10.66 -60.72 30.41
CA ASP A 171 9.63 -61.34 31.22
C ASP A 171 8.56 -60.30 31.56
N PHE A 172 7.32 -60.55 31.13
CA PHE A 172 6.19 -59.67 31.41
C PHE A 172 5.47 -60.16 32.66
N ASP A 173 5.52 -59.36 33.73
CA ASP A 173 4.77 -59.57 34.97
C ASP A 173 3.97 -58.30 35.33
N PRO A 174 2.63 -58.29 35.23
CA PRO A 174 1.75 -59.40 34.85
C PRO A 174 1.85 -59.80 33.36
N PRO A 175 1.32 -60.98 32.97
CA PRO A 175 1.30 -61.43 31.58
C PRO A 175 0.64 -60.41 30.64
N LEU A 176 1.10 -60.37 29.39
CA LEU A 176 0.56 -59.47 28.37
C LEU A 176 -0.94 -59.73 28.14
N GLU A 177 -1.75 -58.70 28.34
CA GLU A 177 -3.17 -58.69 28.00
C GLU A 177 -3.40 -57.94 26.69
N PHE A 178 -4.16 -58.54 25.77
CA PHE A 178 -4.47 -57.94 24.48
C PHE A 178 -5.96 -57.63 24.39
N GLN A 179 -6.31 -56.35 24.20
CA GLN A 179 -7.70 -56.00 23.90
C GLN A 179 -8.12 -56.55 22.52
N ARG A 180 -7.21 -56.49 21.54
CA ARG A 180 -7.41 -57.01 20.18
C ARG A 180 -6.07 -57.25 19.51
N ALA A 181 -5.93 -58.36 18.78
CA ALA A 181 -4.86 -58.56 17.81
C ALA A 181 -5.48 -58.97 16.48
N HIS A 182 -4.97 -58.42 15.39
CA HIS A 182 -5.41 -58.75 14.03
C HIS A 182 -4.41 -58.25 13.00
N ARG A 183 -4.45 -58.86 11.81
CA ARG A 183 -3.68 -58.41 10.66
C ARG A 183 -4.36 -57.22 9.99
N ILE A 184 -3.55 -56.27 9.51
CA ILE A 184 -4.04 -55.09 8.78
C ILE A 184 -4.14 -55.43 7.29
N GLY A 185 -5.28 -55.12 6.68
CA GLY A 185 -5.54 -55.35 5.27
C GLY A 185 -6.08 -56.74 4.93
N PRO A 186 -6.56 -56.95 3.69
CA PRO A 186 -7.13 -58.23 3.27
C PRO A 186 -6.04 -59.31 3.16
N LYS A 187 -6.38 -60.56 3.49
CA LYS A 187 -5.51 -61.72 3.28
C LYS A 187 -5.19 -61.84 1.79
N ARG A 188 -3.92 -62.00 1.42
CA ARG A 188 -3.55 -62.21 0.02
C ARG A 188 -4.04 -63.60 -0.39
N SER A 189 -4.76 -63.68 -1.51
CA SER A 189 -5.12 -64.97 -2.10
C SER A 189 -3.86 -65.64 -2.65
N ASP A 190 -3.75 -66.95 -2.46
CA ASP A 190 -2.60 -67.78 -2.90
C ASP A 190 -2.38 -67.73 -4.43
N ASN A 191 -3.39 -67.29 -5.19
CA ASN A 191 -3.23 -66.90 -6.59
C ASN A 191 -2.53 -65.55 -6.72
N SER A 192 -1.20 -65.58 -6.54
CA SER A 192 -0.29 -64.58 -7.09
C SER A 192 -0.34 -64.66 -8.63
N SER A 193 -1.35 -64.03 -9.21
CA SER A 193 -1.31 -63.59 -10.59
C SER A 193 -1.73 -62.14 -10.60
N ARG A 194 -0.73 -61.26 -10.49
CA ARG A 194 -0.86 -59.87 -10.84
C ARG A 194 0.20 -59.57 -11.92
N PRO A 195 -0.18 -58.96 -13.06
CA PRO A 195 0.77 -58.50 -14.06
C PRO A 195 1.69 -57.39 -13.51
#